data_AF-A0AAW5RPY8-F1
#
_entry.id   AF-A0AAW5RPY8-F1
#
_cell.length_a   1.000
_cell.length_b   1.000
_cell.length_c   1.000
_cell.angle_alpha   90.00
_cell.angle_beta   90.00
_cell.angle_gamma   90.00
#
_symmetry.space_group_name_H-M   'P 1'
#
loop_
_entity.id
_entity.type
_entity.pdbx_description
1 polymer ?
#
loop_
_entity_poly.entity_id
_entity_poly.type
_entity_poly.pdbx_seq_one_letter_code
_entity_poly.pdbx_strand_id
1 'polypeptide(L)'
;MLSHWLLRFDLHRLILALAVLGVLATFGNSFYAIHQAQRQLLIDSTLEANRVYAAKLAASADTMLSAAQGQLAYSATELAPLLQANNVKGLEQEVTQLRERTNTFNSVAVVNTESVVVAVSPETLKIKGAKLTSRSARQSLASQQPLISDPLVSLSGNYLISLSYP
;
A
#
# COMPACT_ATOMS: atom_id res chain seq x y z
N MET A 1 -16.32 41.35 63.53
CA MET A 1 -15.04 41.20 64.24
C MET A 1 -14.05 40.35 63.41
N LEU A 2 -13.71 40.79 62.19
CA LEU A 2 -12.93 39.97 61.24
C LEU A 2 -12.03 40.79 60.28
N SER A 3 -11.72 42.06 60.60
CA SER A 3 -11.03 42.97 59.66
C SER A 3 -9.98 43.86 60.34
N HIS A 4 -9.07 43.27 61.11
CA HIS A 4 -7.86 43.98 61.57
C HIS A 4 -6.55 43.30 61.18
N TRP A 5 -6.60 42.09 60.60
CA TRP A 5 -5.40 41.36 60.15
C TRP A 5 -4.99 41.68 58.70
N LEU A 6 -5.90 42.24 57.89
CA LEU A 6 -5.61 42.66 56.50
C LEU A 6 -4.98 44.07 56.41
N LEU A 7 -5.07 44.88 57.47
CA LEU A 7 -4.73 46.32 57.45
C LEU A 7 -3.27 46.65 57.84
N ARG A 8 -2.38 45.66 57.95
CA ARG A 8 -0.93 45.86 58.13
C ARG A 8 -0.13 45.63 56.84
N PHE A 9 -0.79 45.59 55.69
CA PHE A 9 -0.13 45.59 54.39
C PHE A 9 0.01 47.03 53.88
N ASP A 10 1.26 47.48 53.76
CA ASP A 10 1.61 48.74 53.11
C ASP A 10 1.11 48.75 51.65
N LEU A 11 0.54 49.86 51.18
CA LEU A 11 -0.09 49.96 49.85
C LEU A 11 0.89 49.54 48.73
N HIS A 12 2.18 49.86 48.90
CA HIS A 12 3.25 49.44 48.01
C HIS A 12 3.37 47.91 47.89
N ARG A 13 3.20 47.18 48.99
CA ARG A 13 3.25 45.70 48.98
C ARG A 13 2.04 45.11 48.26
N LEU A 14 0.87 45.75 48.37
CA LEU A 14 -0.34 45.31 47.67
C LEU A 14 -0.20 45.48 46.16
N ILE A 15 0.31 46.63 45.71
CA ILE A 15 0.56 46.92 44.29
C ILE A 15 1.61 45.96 43.72
N LEU A 16 2.70 45.71 44.47
CA LEU A 16 3.75 44.77 44.05
C LEU A 16 3.20 43.34 43.95
N ALA A 17 2.42 42.89 44.94
CA ALA A 17 1.77 41.58 44.89
C ALA A 17 0.82 41.44 43.69
N LEU A 18 0.03 42.47 43.40
CA LEU A 18 -0.87 42.50 42.24
C LEU A 18 -0.09 42.45 40.92
N ALA A 19 1.00 43.22 40.80
CA ALA A 19 1.85 43.21 39.61
C ALA A 19 2.50 41.83 39.39
N VAL A 20 3.03 41.21 40.44
CA VAL A 20 3.60 39.86 40.38
C VAL A 20 2.55 38.84 39.95
N LEU A 21 1.34 38.90 40.52
CA LEU A 21 0.24 38.03 40.12
C LEU A 21 -0.16 38.23 38.65
N GLY A 22 -0.20 39.46 38.16
CA GLY A 22 -0.48 39.77 36.76
C GLY A 22 0.56 39.17 35.81
N VAL A 23 1.84 39.29 36.15
CA VAL A 23 2.94 38.70 35.39
C VAL A 23 2.84 37.17 35.41
N LEU A 24 2.62 36.56 36.58
CA LEU A 24 2.46 35.10 36.70
C LEU A 24 1.25 34.57 35.93
N ALA A 25 0.12 35.28 35.96
CA ALA A 25 -1.07 34.90 35.21
C ALA A 25 -0.82 34.98 33.69
N THR A 26 -0.17 36.04 33.22
CA THR A 26 0.19 36.22 31.81
C THR A 26 1.18 35.15 31.35
N PHE A 27 2.18 34.84 32.19
CA PHE A 27 3.17 33.80 31.92
C PHE A 27 2.53 32.41 31.89
N GLY A 28 1.68 32.09 32.87
CA GLY A 28 0.95 30.81 32.91
C GLY A 28 0.03 30.62 31.72
N ASN A 29 -0.70 31.66 31.32
CA ASN A 29 -1.56 31.61 30.13
C ASN A 29 -0.74 31.44 28.84
N SER A 30 0.35 32.18 28.70
CA SER A 30 1.26 32.05 27.55
C SER A 30 1.87 30.64 27.48
N PHE A 31 2.33 30.10 28.60
CA PHE A 31 2.90 28.76 28.67
C PHE A 31 1.87 27.69 28.29
N TYR A 32 0.64 27.80 28.81
CA TYR A 32 -0.46 26.90 28.47
C TYR A 32 -0.81 26.96 26.97
N ALA A 33 -0.92 28.17 26.42
CA ALA A 33 -1.22 28.37 25.01
C ALA A 33 -0.12 27.77 24.10
N ILE A 34 1.16 27.99 24.44
CA ILE A 34 2.30 27.43 23.69
C ILE A 34 2.28 25.91 23.74
N HIS A 35 2.08 25.31 24.91
CA HIS A 35 2.05 23.85 25.05
C HIS A 35 0.91 23.24 24.24
N GLN A 36 -0.29 23.84 24.30
CA GLN A 36 -1.44 23.38 23.53
C GLN A 36 -1.18 23.50 22.02
N ALA A 37 -0.63 24.63 21.56
CA ALA A 37 -0.29 24.84 20.16
C ALA A 37 0.79 23.86 19.66
N GLN A 38 1.84 23.62 20.44
CA GLN A 38 2.90 22.66 20.11
C GLN A 38 2.35 21.24 19.99
N ARG A 39 1.51 20.81 20.94
CA ARG A 39 0.87 19.50 20.89
C ARG A 39 0.02 19.34 19.63
N GLN A 40 -0.77 20.36 19.29
CA GLN A 40 -1.60 20.33 18.09
C GLN A 40 -0.75 20.28 16.81
N LEU A 41 0.29 21.10 16.72
CA LEU A 41 1.23 21.09 15.60
C LEU A 41 1.91 19.72 15.39
N LEU A 42 2.31 19.05 16.48
CA LEU A 42 2.90 17.72 16.40
C LEU A 42 1.91 16.67 15.89
N ILE A 43 0.66 16.72 16.37
CA ILE A 43 -0.41 15.82 15.91
C ILE A 43 -0.67 16.04 14.42
N ASP A 44 -0.89 17.30 14.01
CA ASP A 44 -1.24 17.64 12.63
C ASP A 44 -0.08 17.31 11.68
N SER A 45 1.16 17.61 12.07
CA SER A 45 2.34 17.26 11.29
C SER A 45 2.54 15.75 11.15
N THR A 46 2.29 14.97 12.21
CA THR A 46 2.41 13.51 12.17
C THR A 46 1.31 12.90 11.29
N LEU A 47 0.08 13.39 11.40
CA LEU A 47 -1.03 12.94 10.55
C LEU A 47 -0.77 13.27 9.08
N GLU A 48 -0.29 14.46 8.77
CA GLU A 48 0.03 14.85 7.40
C GLU A 48 1.21 14.06 6.84
N ALA A 49 2.25 13.81 7.64
CA ALA A 49 3.37 12.96 7.24
C ALA A 49 2.92 11.52 6.94
N ASN A 50 2.06 10.95 7.79
CA ASN A 50 1.49 9.62 7.56
C ASN A 50 0.60 9.59 6.31
N ARG A 51 -0.20 10.64 6.08
CA ARG A 51 -1.04 10.78 4.88
C ARG A 51 -0.19 10.83 3.62
N VAL A 52 0.84 11.67 3.60
CA VAL A 52 1.78 11.78 2.48
C VAL A 52 2.53 10.47 2.26
N TYR A 53 2.95 9.79 3.33
CA TYR A 53 3.60 8.49 3.25
C TYR A 53 2.69 7.44 2.62
N ALA A 54 1.45 7.30 3.12
CA ALA A 54 0.46 6.38 2.57
C ALA A 54 0.15 6.69 1.10
N ALA A 55 0.04 7.97 0.73
CA ALA A 55 -0.18 8.39 -0.65
C ALA A 55 1.01 8.05 -1.56
N LYS A 56 2.25 8.25 -1.09
CA LYS A 56 3.46 7.86 -1.82
C LYS A 56 3.55 6.35 -1.99
N LEU A 57 3.23 5.59 -0.94
CA LEU A 57 3.22 4.13 -1.00
C LEU A 57 2.18 3.63 -2.00
N ALA A 58 0.96 4.19 -1.97
CA ALA A 58 -0.09 3.89 -2.93
C ALA A 58 0.33 4.22 -4.37
N ALA A 59 0.91 5.40 -4.61
CA ALA A 59 1.38 5.80 -5.93
C ALA A 59 2.53 4.91 -6.44
N SER A 60 3.44 4.50 -5.55
CA SER A 60 4.52 3.56 -5.89
C SER A 60 3.97 2.18 -6.22
N ALA A 61 2.99 1.69 -5.47
CA ALA A 61 2.33 0.41 -5.74
C ALA A 61 1.57 0.44 -7.07
N ASP A 62 0.84 1.52 -7.33
CA ASP A 62 0.11 1.73 -8.59
C ASP A 62 1.05 1.76 -9.80
N THR A 63 2.18 2.45 -9.68
CA THR A 63 3.22 2.47 -10.72
C THR A 63 3.79 1.07 -10.98
N MET A 64 4.07 0.32 -9.91
CA MET A 64 4.57 -1.06 -10.01
C MET A 64 3.55 -2.00 -10.67
N LEU A 65 2.29 -1.93 -10.26
CA LEU A 65 1.20 -2.74 -10.82
C LEU A 65 0.91 -2.38 -12.28
N SER A 66 0.94 -1.09 -12.62
CA SER A 66 0.77 -0.62 -14.00
C SER A 66 1.91 -1.09 -14.91
N ALA A 67 3.16 -1.03 -14.44
CA ALA A 67 4.31 -1.56 -15.16
C ALA A 67 4.19 -3.08 -15.37
N ALA A 68 3.78 -3.83 -14.33
CA ALA A 68 3.56 -5.27 -14.41
C ALA A 68 2.47 -5.63 -15.44
N GLN A 69 1.36 -4.90 -15.47
CA GLN A 69 0.31 -5.07 -16.47
C GLN A 69 0.80 -4.76 -17.89
N GLY A 70 1.59 -3.69 -18.07
CA GLY A 70 2.19 -3.35 -19.36
C GLY A 70 3.14 -4.44 -19.87
N GLN A 71 3.94 -5.05 -18.98
CA GLN A 71 4.79 -6.18 -19.33
C GLN A 71 3.98 -7.42 -19.73
N LEU A 72 2.91 -7.73 -19.00
CA LEU A 72 2.00 -8.82 -19.37
C LEU A 72 1.31 -8.57 -20.71
N ALA A 73 0.87 -7.34 -20.98
CA ALA A 73 0.26 -6.96 -22.25
C ALA A 73 1.24 -7.18 -23.42
N TYR A 74 2.48 -6.75 -23.26
CA TYR A 74 3.53 -6.95 -24.26
C TYR A 74 3.82 -8.43 -24.48
N SER A 75 4.03 -9.21 -23.42
CA SER A 75 4.27 -10.65 -23.55
C SER A 75 3.07 -11.40 -24.10
N ALA A 76 1.82 -10.98 -23.81
CA ALA A 76 0.63 -11.57 -24.41
C ALA A 76 0.61 -11.38 -25.94
N THR A 77 1.03 -10.21 -26.44
CA THR A 77 1.13 -9.97 -27.89
C THR A 77 2.19 -10.84 -28.57
N GLU A 78 3.31 -11.12 -27.90
CA GLU A 78 4.37 -12.01 -28.41
C GLU A 78 4.00 -13.50 -28.29
N LEU A 79 3.25 -13.87 -27.23
CA LEU A 79 2.80 -15.24 -26.98
C LEU A 79 1.62 -15.66 -27.85
N ALA A 80 0.76 -14.72 -28.29
CA ALA A 80 -0.39 -14.99 -29.14
C ALA A 80 -0.07 -15.77 -30.44
N PRO A 81 0.93 -15.38 -31.26
CA PRO A 81 1.30 -16.15 -32.46
C PRO A 81 1.95 -17.50 -32.12
N LEU A 82 2.67 -17.61 -30.99
CA LEU A 82 3.30 -18.85 -30.54
C LEU A 82 2.27 -19.89 -30.05
N LEU A 83 1.20 -19.41 -29.40
CA LEU A 83 0.03 -20.21 -29.02
C LEU A 83 -0.68 -20.77 -30.25
N GLN A 84 -0.87 -19.97 -31.30
CA GLN A 84 -1.50 -20.41 -32.55
C GLN A 84 -0.64 -21.45 -33.29
N ALA A 85 0.69 -21.35 -33.19
CA ALA A 85 1.63 -22.31 -33.76
C ALA A 85 1.85 -23.57 -32.91
N ASN A 86 1.21 -23.68 -31.73
CA ASN A 86 1.34 -24.78 -30.77
C ASN A 86 2.80 -25.10 -30.37
N ASN A 87 3.69 -24.10 -30.39
CA ASN A 87 5.11 -24.26 -30.11
C ASN A 87 5.40 -24.17 -28.61
N VAL A 88 5.18 -25.27 -27.90
CA VAL A 88 5.33 -25.37 -26.43
C VAL A 88 6.71 -24.91 -25.94
N LYS A 89 7.79 -25.20 -26.70
CA LYS A 89 9.16 -24.77 -26.34
C LYS A 89 9.33 -23.25 -26.40
N GLY A 90 8.71 -22.59 -27.37
CA GLY A 90 8.73 -21.13 -27.49
C GLY A 90 7.98 -20.46 -26.33
N LEU A 91 6.83 -21.03 -25.92
CA LEU A 91 6.08 -20.56 -24.77
C LEU A 91 6.88 -20.65 -23.47
N GLU A 92 7.51 -21.80 -23.20
CA GLU A 92 8.29 -21.98 -21.96
C GLU A 92 9.49 -21.04 -21.87
N GLN A 93 10.16 -20.81 -23.00
CA GLN A 93 11.29 -19.89 -23.08
C GLN A 93 10.85 -18.45 -22.82
N GLU A 94 9.74 -18.00 -23.42
CA GLU A 94 9.22 -16.64 -23.25
C GLU A 94 8.69 -16.41 -21.83
N VAL A 95 7.96 -17.38 -21.27
CA VAL A 95 7.45 -17.32 -19.88
C VAL A 95 8.60 -17.31 -18.87
N THR A 96 9.69 -18.04 -19.14
CA THR A 96 10.88 -18.01 -18.29
C THR A 96 11.64 -16.69 -18.42
N GLN A 97 11.78 -16.15 -19.62
CA GLN A 97 12.39 -14.82 -19.83
C GLN A 97 11.57 -13.72 -19.15
N LEU A 98 10.25 -13.76 -19.25
CA LEU A 98 9.37 -12.81 -18.59
C LEU A 98 9.59 -12.81 -17.07
N ARG A 99 9.64 -14.01 -16.45
CA ARG A 99 9.92 -14.14 -15.02
C ARG A 99 11.30 -13.62 -14.64
N GLU A 100 12.35 -14.05 -15.34
CA GLU A 100 13.73 -13.76 -14.96
C GLU A 100 14.18 -12.33 -15.28
N ARG A 101 13.72 -11.75 -16.39
CA ARG A 101 14.11 -10.39 -16.77
C ARG A 101 13.41 -9.32 -15.95
N THR A 102 12.15 -9.56 -15.60
CA THR A 102 11.35 -8.55 -14.90
C THR A 102 11.49 -8.66 -13.39
N ASN A 103 11.80 -9.86 -12.87
CA ASN A 103 11.79 -10.21 -11.44
C ASN A 103 10.55 -9.67 -10.70
N THR A 104 9.48 -9.42 -11.44
CA THR A 104 8.24 -8.78 -10.98
C THR A 104 7.24 -9.83 -10.54
N PHE A 105 7.36 -11.04 -11.08
CA PHE A 105 6.46 -12.16 -10.83
C PHE A 105 7.19 -13.32 -10.18
N ASN A 106 6.66 -13.82 -9.06
CA ASN A 106 7.14 -15.05 -8.44
C ASN A 106 6.82 -16.29 -9.27
N SER A 107 5.73 -16.25 -10.04
CA SER A 107 5.31 -17.31 -10.94
C SER A 107 4.48 -16.75 -12.09
N VAL A 108 4.67 -17.30 -13.29
CA VAL A 108 3.91 -16.95 -14.50
C VAL A 108 3.34 -18.24 -15.08
N ALA A 109 2.06 -18.22 -15.46
CA ALA A 109 1.39 -19.37 -16.07
C ALA A 109 0.58 -18.91 -17.28
N VAL A 110 0.63 -19.70 -18.36
CA VAL A 110 -0.18 -19.52 -19.57
C VAL A 110 -1.29 -20.57 -19.55
N VAL A 111 -2.53 -20.13 -19.78
CA VAL A 111 -3.73 -20.97 -19.68
C VAL A 111 -4.43 -20.96 -21.02
N ASN A 112 -4.88 -22.13 -21.49
CA ASN A 112 -5.67 -22.23 -22.72
C ASN A 112 -7.16 -21.91 -22.49
N THR A 113 -7.93 -21.86 -23.57
CA THR A 113 -9.39 -21.65 -23.54
C THR A 113 -10.16 -22.74 -22.79
N GLU A 114 -9.56 -23.91 -22.56
CA GLU A 114 -10.13 -25.02 -21.77
C GLU A 114 -9.82 -24.92 -20.26
N SER A 115 -9.23 -23.80 -19.82
CA SER A 115 -8.78 -23.55 -18.43
C SER A 115 -7.63 -24.45 -17.97
N VAL A 116 -6.82 -24.97 -18.89
CA VAL A 116 -5.67 -25.84 -18.62
C VAL A 116 -4.37 -25.03 -18.74
N VAL A 117 -3.48 -25.18 -17.75
CA VAL A 117 -2.16 -24.55 -17.77
C VAL A 117 -1.25 -25.23 -18.80
N VAL A 118 -0.89 -24.51 -19.86
CA VAL A 118 -0.04 -25.01 -20.97
C VAL A 118 1.45 -24.77 -20.73
N ALA A 119 1.80 -23.67 -20.05
CA ALA A 119 3.18 -23.34 -19.68
C ALA A 119 3.20 -22.70 -18.29
N VAL A 120 4.26 -22.96 -17.50
CA VAL A 120 4.45 -22.36 -16.17
C VAL A 120 5.94 -22.15 -15.89
N SER A 121 6.29 -21.01 -15.29
CA SER A 121 7.62 -20.76 -14.74
C SER A 121 7.50 -20.19 -13.32
N PRO A 122 8.28 -20.70 -12.34
CA PRO A 122 9.23 -21.80 -12.46
C PRO A 122 8.52 -23.17 -12.58
N GLU A 123 9.15 -24.11 -13.30
CA GLU A 123 8.62 -25.48 -13.49
C GLU A 123 8.44 -26.24 -12.15
N THR A 124 9.08 -25.78 -11.09
CA THR A 124 9.00 -26.33 -9.73
C THR A 124 7.59 -26.30 -9.16
N LEU A 125 6.68 -25.44 -9.66
CA LEU A 125 5.29 -25.44 -9.20
C LEU A 125 4.53 -26.72 -9.57
N LYS A 126 4.99 -27.52 -10.55
CA LYS A 126 4.33 -28.77 -11.01
C LYS A 126 2.82 -28.61 -11.30
N ILE A 127 2.39 -27.43 -11.71
CA ILE A 127 0.98 -27.12 -12.06
C ILE A 127 0.69 -27.22 -13.57
N LYS A 128 1.67 -27.64 -14.39
CA LYS A 128 1.49 -27.83 -15.83
C LYS A 128 0.45 -28.93 -16.09
N GLY A 129 -0.56 -28.65 -16.90
CA GLY A 129 -1.70 -29.54 -17.15
C GLY A 129 -2.79 -29.51 -16.07
N ALA A 130 -2.62 -28.74 -15.00
CA ALA A 130 -3.68 -28.56 -14.00
C ALA A 130 -4.80 -27.67 -14.55
N LYS A 131 -6.04 -28.02 -14.23
CA LYS A 131 -7.21 -27.19 -14.54
C LYS A 131 -7.39 -26.14 -13.45
N LEU A 132 -7.48 -24.88 -13.83
CA LEU A 132 -7.73 -23.80 -12.88
C LEU A 132 -9.21 -23.83 -12.45
N THR A 133 -9.45 -24.19 -11.19
CA THR A 133 -10.81 -24.27 -10.61
C THR A 133 -11.19 -23.05 -9.78
N SER A 134 -10.23 -22.15 -9.50
CA SER A 134 -10.46 -20.97 -8.66
C SER A 134 -11.49 -20.03 -9.30
N ARG A 135 -12.29 -19.36 -8.46
CA ARG A 135 -13.31 -18.40 -8.92
C ARG A 135 -12.65 -17.26 -9.72
N SER A 136 -11.52 -16.75 -9.25
CA SER A 136 -10.78 -15.67 -9.88
C SER A 136 -10.21 -16.05 -11.25
N ALA A 137 -9.71 -17.28 -11.43
CA ALA A 137 -9.24 -17.75 -12.74
C ALA A 137 -10.38 -17.88 -13.75
N ARG A 138 -11.54 -18.41 -13.32
CA ARG A 138 -12.74 -18.46 -14.16
C ARG A 138 -13.25 -17.07 -14.54
N GLN A 139 -13.20 -16.12 -13.60
CA GLN A 139 -13.61 -14.75 -13.86
C GLN A 139 -12.69 -14.08 -14.88
N SER A 140 -11.37 -14.22 -14.73
CA SER A 140 -10.38 -13.70 -15.68
C SER A 140 -10.58 -14.25 -17.10
N LEU A 141 -10.78 -15.58 -17.22
CA LEU A 141 -11.06 -16.24 -18.51
C LEU A 141 -12.38 -15.80 -19.13
N ALA A 142 -13.41 -15.55 -18.31
CA ALA A 142 -14.72 -15.10 -18.78
C ALA A 142 -14.73 -13.61 -19.16
N SER A 143 -13.96 -12.77 -18.46
CA SER A 143 -13.92 -11.34 -18.72
C SER A 143 -13.03 -10.98 -19.91
N GLN A 144 -12.05 -11.82 -20.28
CA GLN A 144 -11.07 -11.56 -21.34
C GLN A 144 -10.51 -10.13 -21.26
N GLN A 145 -10.22 -9.69 -20.04
CA GLN A 145 -9.77 -8.34 -19.73
C GLN A 145 -8.65 -8.42 -18.70
N PRO A 146 -7.74 -7.44 -18.69
CA PRO A 146 -6.71 -7.35 -17.67
C PRO A 146 -7.36 -7.32 -16.29
N LEU A 147 -7.05 -8.31 -15.44
CA LEU A 147 -7.68 -8.45 -14.13
C LEU A 147 -6.63 -8.78 -13.08
N ILE A 148 -6.69 -8.05 -11.96
CA ILE A 148 -5.98 -8.35 -10.72
C ILE A 148 -6.95 -9.08 -9.80
N SER A 149 -6.60 -10.30 -9.37
CA SER A 149 -7.47 -11.09 -8.49
C SER A 149 -7.43 -10.57 -7.06
N ASP A 150 -8.49 -10.80 -6.30
CA ASP A 150 -8.40 -10.79 -4.84
C ASP A 150 -7.35 -11.80 -4.35
N PRO A 151 -6.78 -11.59 -3.14
CA PRO A 151 -5.86 -12.53 -2.53
C PRO A 151 -6.47 -13.93 -2.46
N LEU A 152 -5.81 -14.91 -3.06
CA LEU A 152 -6.28 -16.29 -3.13
C LEU A 152 -5.20 -17.26 -2.69
N VAL A 153 -5.61 -18.44 -2.26
CA VAL A 153 -4.69 -19.53 -1.92
C VAL A 153 -4.36 -20.30 -3.20
N SER A 154 -3.07 -20.44 -3.48
CA SER A 154 -2.55 -21.18 -4.62
C SER A 154 -2.76 -22.68 -4.47
N LEU A 155 -2.58 -23.43 -5.57
CA LEU A 155 -2.56 -24.90 -5.54
C LEU A 155 -1.43 -25.45 -4.64
N SER A 156 -0.41 -24.64 -4.35
CA SER A 156 0.71 -24.96 -3.46
C SER A 156 0.49 -24.52 -2.00
N GLY A 157 -0.68 -23.95 -1.67
CA GLY A 157 -1.05 -23.57 -0.29
C GLY A 157 -0.60 -22.16 0.16
N ASN A 158 -0.01 -21.36 -0.72
CA ASN A 158 0.46 -20.01 -0.39
C ASN A 158 -0.56 -18.94 -0.82
N TYR A 159 -0.63 -17.83 -0.09
CA TYR A 159 -1.40 -16.65 -0.52
C TYR A 159 -0.70 -15.97 -1.70
N LEU A 160 -1.46 -15.70 -2.76
CA LEU A 160 -0.98 -14.95 -3.92
C LEU A 160 -2.04 -14.01 -4.46
N ILE A 161 -1.58 -13.03 -5.22
CA ILE A 161 -2.39 -12.17 -6.07
C ILE A 161 -2.02 -12.54 -7.51
N SER A 162 -3.02 -12.80 -8.34
CA SER A 162 -2.83 -13.14 -9.75
C SER A 162 -3.15 -11.93 -10.60
N LEU A 163 -2.17 -11.49 -11.40
CA LEU A 163 -2.39 -10.57 -12.50
C LEU A 163 -2.59 -11.40 -13.76
N SER A 164 -3.62 -11.08 -14.53
CA SER A 164 -3.98 -11.79 -15.76
C SER A 164 -4.18 -10.81 -16.89
N TYR A 165 -3.82 -11.22 -18.10
CA TYR A 165 -4.00 -10.49 -19.34
C TYR A 165 -4.45 -11.49 -20.41
N PRO A 166 -5.48 -11.17 -21.22
CA PRO A 166 -6.02 -12.07 -22.26
C PRO A 166 -5.08 -12.27 -23.45
#